data_AF-M7C1V9-F1
#
_entry.id   AF-M7C1V9-F1
#
_cell.length_a   1.000
_cell.length_b   1.000
_cell.length_c   1.000
_cell.angle_alpha   90.00
_cell.angle_beta   90.00
_cell.angle_gamma   90.00
#
_symmetry.space_group_name_H-M   'P 1'
#
loop_
_entity.id
_entity.type
_entity.pdbx_description
1 polymer ?
#
loop_
_entity_poly.entity_id
_entity_poly.type
_entity_poly.pdbx_seq_one_letter_code
_entity_poly.pdbx_strand_id
1 'polypeptide(L)'
;MAGPFLWKAAALVEKHRTGLLAVSCAGLFGANLFYHVFPEQTFKLWYQCWTKGQPAELSEKLRSLFHDVLGDVGVKSVNCYQPFAAFGFHPVSAGIPWLPAGSLVGIPANFNSTAEDRQGIVNRVVVINGKEVDWESKQGLALKEALMFSPEAQKFAIAREIVYLQSNSPAVYAAVPPACLAGTCLSGVAIKQLLGLYSGPRVFRGIYNITIAAIGLVGYFLAYDAVSHALDYRSDRKAATISKDYARGGVEFYDKILSRNRTLRALLGKQGEKIYAPSGNLFPRYWFRLKHAPYTSRRDLIFNILRVP
;
A
#
# COMPACT_ATOMS: atom_id res chain seq x y z
N MET A 1 -43.27 15.40 -0.25
CA MET A 1 -43.17 14.70 1.05
C MET A 1 -41.77 14.64 1.67
N ALA A 2 -40.69 15.10 1.01
CA ALA A 2 -39.33 15.06 1.58
C ALA A 2 -38.98 16.19 2.58
N GLY A 3 -39.67 17.34 2.52
CA GLY A 3 -39.36 18.51 3.34
C GLY A 3 -39.41 18.29 4.87
N PRO A 4 -40.47 17.68 5.43
CA PRO A 4 -40.58 17.45 6.87
C PRO A 4 -39.54 16.45 7.40
N PHE A 5 -39.17 15.46 6.58
CA PHE A 5 -38.17 14.45 6.92
C PHE A 5 -36.76 15.05 6.93
N LEU A 6 -36.42 15.84 5.90
CA LEU A 6 -35.14 16.55 5.82
C LEU A 6 -34.95 17.54 6.98
N TRP A 7 -36.03 18.20 7.42
CA TRP A 7 -35.98 19.15 8.53
C TRP A 7 -35.80 18.45 9.88
N LYS A 8 -36.49 17.33 10.11
CA LYS A 8 -36.28 16.47 11.29
C LYS A 8 -34.86 15.88 11.33
N ALA A 9 -34.34 15.44 10.18
CA ALA A 9 -32.97 14.94 10.05
C ALA A 9 -31.93 16.05 10.34
N ALA A 10 -32.13 17.26 9.82
CA ALA A 10 -31.25 18.40 10.09
C ALA A 10 -31.21 18.77 11.58
N ALA A 11 -32.38 18.81 12.24
CA ALA A 11 -32.47 19.09 13.68
C ALA A 11 -31.80 17.99 14.54
N LEU A 12 -31.93 16.73 14.13
CA LEU A 12 -31.24 15.60 14.79
C LEU A 12 -29.72 15.71 14.65
N VAL A 13 -29.22 16.04 13.45
CA VAL A 13 -27.79 16.23 13.18
C VAL A 13 -27.23 17.40 13.98
N GLU A 14 -27.98 18.51 14.10
CA GLU A 14 -27.54 19.67 14.88
C GLU A 14 -27.46 19.36 16.38
N LYS A 15 -28.45 18.63 16.91
CA LYS A 15 -28.49 18.18 18.31
C LYS A 15 -27.36 17.19 18.66
N HIS A 16 -27.00 16.29 17.75
CA HIS A 16 -26.05 15.20 18.01
C HIS A 16 -24.73 15.32 17.24
N ARG A 17 -24.35 16.53 16.83
CA ARG A 17 -23.18 16.78 15.95
C ARG A 17 -21.87 16.13 16.43
N THR A 18 -21.60 16.15 17.74
CA THR A 18 -20.38 15.59 18.33
C THR A 18 -20.40 14.08 18.33
N GLY A 19 -21.54 13.48 18.67
CA GLY A 19 -21.76 12.03 18.59
C GLY A 19 -21.65 11.53 17.15
N LEU A 20 -22.23 12.24 16.19
CA LEU A 20 -22.15 11.89 14.77
C LEU A 20 -20.70 11.95 14.26
N LEU A 21 -19.94 12.98 14.63
CA LEU A 21 -18.54 13.09 14.28
C LEU A 21 -17.72 11.94 14.89
N ALA A 22 -17.93 11.64 16.18
CA ALA A 22 -17.22 10.56 16.86
C ALA A 22 -17.50 9.20 16.21
N VAL A 23 -18.77 8.89 15.92
CA VAL A 23 -19.16 7.65 15.21
C VAL A 23 -18.57 7.61 13.81
N SER A 24 -18.57 8.72 13.09
CA SER A 24 -17.99 8.81 11.74
C SER A 24 -16.47 8.58 11.76
N CYS A 25 -15.76 9.20 12.71
CA CYS A 25 -14.32 8.99 12.89
C CYS A 25 -14.00 7.53 13.26
N ALA A 26 -14.75 6.95 14.22
CA ALA A 26 -14.59 5.55 14.60
C ALA A 26 -14.86 4.61 13.42
N GLY A 27 -15.93 4.86 12.65
CA GLY A 27 -16.26 4.10 11.45
C GLY A 27 -15.20 4.19 10.36
N LEU A 28 -14.69 5.39 10.08
CA LEU A 28 -13.60 5.59 9.11
C LEU A 28 -12.32 4.87 9.54
N PHE A 29 -11.94 4.99 10.81
CA PHE A 29 -10.78 4.29 11.35
C PHE A 29 -10.93 2.77 11.23
N GLY A 30 -12.06 2.24 11.73
CA GLY A 30 -12.36 0.81 11.70
C GLY A 30 -12.41 0.24 10.28
N ALA A 31 -13.04 0.94 9.34
CA ALA A 31 -13.11 0.51 7.94
C ALA A 31 -11.73 0.43 7.28
N ASN A 32 -10.84 1.39 7.55
CA ASN A 32 -9.47 1.38 6.99
C ASN A 32 -8.56 0.36 7.68
N LEU A 33 -8.83 0.00 8.93
CA LEU A 33 -8.05 -0.98 9.69
C LEU A 33 -8.58 -2.41 9.54
N PHE A 34 -9.79 -2.60 9.01
CA PHE A 34 -10.52 -3.87 9.01
C PHE A 34 -9.68 -5.05 8.51
N TYR A 35 -9.01 -4.89 7.36
CA TYR A 35 -8.20 -5.95 6.77
C TYR A 35 -6.85 -6.18 7.46
N HIS A 36 -6.46 -5.29 8.36
CA HIS A 36 -5.30 -5.44 9.23
C HIS A 36 -5.64 -6.04 10.60
N VAL A 37 -6.89 -5.90 11.07
CA VAL A 37 -7.36 -6.56 12.30
C VAL A 37 -7.66 -8.04 12.05
N PHE A 38 -8.20 -8.36 10.87
CA PHE A 38 -8.59 -9.72 10.48
C PHE A 38 -7.88 -10.18 9.18
N PRO A 39 -6.53 -10.17 9.13
CA PRO A 39 -5.79 -10.37 7.89
C PRO A 39 -5.99 -11.76 7.28
N GLU A 40 -6.21 -12.80 8.08
CA GLU A 40 -6.52 -14.16 7.61
C GLU A 40 -7.87 -14.21 6.86
N GLN A 41 -8.92 -13.63 7.42
CA GLN A 41 -10.29 -13.68 6.86
C GLN A 41 -10.53 -12.66 5.75
N THR A 42 -9.60 -11.75 5.51
CA THR A 42 -9.76 -10.67 4.54
C THR A 42 -8.60 -10.67 3.56
N PHE A 43 -7.46 -10.13 3.96
CA PHE A 43 -6.28 -9.93 3.12
C PHE A 43 -5.78 -11.24 2.48
N LYS A 44 -5.63 -12.32 3.26
CA LYS A 44 -5.12 -13.58 2.74
C LYS A 44 -6.03 -14.18 1.67
N LEU A 45 -7.35 -14.10 1.81
CA LEU A 45 -8.28 -14.59 0.79
C LEU A 45 -8.07 -13.94 -0.58
N TRP A 46 -7.70 -12.66 -0.60
CA TRP A 46 -7.45 -11.92 -1.84
C TRP A 46 -6.09 -12.21 -2.46
N TYR A 47 -5.07 -12.45 -1.64
CA TYR A 47 -3.70 -12.59 -2.10
C TYR A 47 -3.19 -14.04 -2.12
N GLN A 48 -3.92 -15.01 -1.57
CA GLN A 48 -3.49 -16.40 -1.53
C GLN A 48 -3.24 -16.93 -2.95
N CYS A 49 -2.07 -17.54 -3.15
CA CYS A 49 -1.80 -18.31 -4.35
C CYS A 49 -2.50 -19.67 -4.25
N TRP A 50 -3.07 -20.13 -5.36
CA TRP A 50 -3.75 -21.42 -5.44
C TRP A 50 -3.04 -22.32 -6.46
N THR A 51 -2.98 -23.61 -6.19
CA THR A 51 -2.44 -24.61 -7.10
C THR A 51 -3.33 -25.84 -7.02
N LYS A 52 -3.89 -26.27 -8.16
CA LYS A 52 -4.83 -27.41 -8.25
C LYS A 52 -6.01 -27.30 -7.27
N GLY A 53 -6.56 -26.09 -7.10
CA GLY A 53 -7.72 -25.84 -6.23
C GLY A 53 -7.42 -25.81 -4.73
N GLN A 54 -6.16 -25.94 -4.32
CA GLN A 54 -5.73 -25.84 -2.92
C GLN A 54 -4.83 -24.61 -2.69
N PRO A 55 -4.81 -24.02 -1.48
CA PRO A 55 -3.86 -22.98 -1.13
C PRO A 55 -2.43 -23.49 -1.35
N ALA A 56 -1.65 -22.77 -2.15
CA ALA A 56 -0.25 -23.11 -2.37
C ALA A 56 0.54 -22.88 -1.08
N GLU A 57 1.43 -23.82 -0.77
CA GLU A 57 2.38 -23.67 0.32
C GLU A 57 3.66 -22.96 -0.15
N LEU A 58 4.33 -22.30 0.80
CA LEU A 58 5.68 -21.80 0.58
C LEU A 58 6.67 -22.97 0.59
N SER A 59 7.68 -22.88 -0.28
CA SER A 59 8.82 -23.79 -0.21
C SER A 59 9.59 -23.59 1.09
N GLU A 60 10.30 -24.63 1.53
CA GLU A 60 11.18 -24.53 2.70
C GLU A 60 12.24 -23.43 2.54
N LYS A 61 12.78 -23.25 1.33
CA LYS A 61 13.69 -22.14 1.01
C LYS A 61 13.10 -20.77 1.37
N LEU A 62 11.85 -20.52 0.99
CA LEU A 62 11.19 -19.22 1.26
C LEU A 62 10.79 -19.08 2.73
N ARG A 63 10.43 -20.19 3.40
CA ARG A 63 10.18 -20.20 4.84
C ARG A 63 11.45 -19.84 5.62
N SER A 64 12.58 -20.49 5.31
CA SER A 64 13.88 -20.18 5.90
C SER A 64 14.30 -18.74 5.64
N LEU A 65 14.21 -18.28 4.37
CA LEU A 65 14.50 -16.89 4.01
C LEU A 65 13.66 -15.90 4.83
N PHE A 66 12.37 -16.17 5.02
CA PHE A 66 11.50 -15.32 5.83
C PHE A 66 11.94 -15.26 7.30
N HIS A 67 12.29 -16.40 7.90
CA HIS A 67 12.78 -16.45 9.27
C HIS A 67 14.13 -15.74 9.45
N ASP A 68 15.05 -15.89 8.50
CA ASP A 68 16.31 -15.15 8.48
C ASP A 68 16.05 -13.64 8.49
N VAL A 69 15.14 -13.17 7.63
CA VAL A 69 14.80 -11.74 7.55
C VAL A 69 14.13 -11.25 8.84
N LEU A 70 13.29 -12.04 9.51
CA LEU A 70 12.74 -11.67 10.82
C LEU A 70 13.86 -11.48 11.87
N GLY A 71 14.89 -12.33 11.83
CA GLY A 71 16.09 -12.20 12.65
C GLY A 71 16.88 -10.94 12.33
N ASP A 72 17.17 -10.71 11.04
CA ASP A 72 17.92 -9.54 10.55
C ASP A 72 17.22 -8.20 10.91
N VAL A 73 15.88 -8.16 10.82
CA VAL A 73 15.08 -6.98 11.20
C VAL A 73 15.01 -6.79 12.72
N GLY A 74 15.25 -7.84 13.51
CA GLY A 74 15.19 -7.78 14.97
C GLY A 74 13.77 -7.62 15.51
N VAL A 75 12.80 -8.41 14.99
CA VAL A 75 11.43 -8.37 15.51
C VAL A 75 11.36 -8.93 16.94
N LYS A 76 10.53 -8.31 17.79
CA LYS A 76 10.40 -8.73 19.21
C LYS A 76 9.72 -10.09 19.38
N SER A 77 8.72 -10.37 18.53
CA SER A 77 7.87 -11.56 18.63
C SER A 77 7.73 -12.21 17.25
N VAL A 78 8.62 -13.15 16.94
CA VAL A 78 8.66 -13.86 15.65
C VAL A 78 7.31 -14.54 15.35
N ASN A 79 6.68 -15.14 16.38
CA ASN A 79 5.39 -15.85 16.25
C ASN A 79 4.21 -14.95 15.83
N CYS A 80 4.37 -13.62 15.91
CA CYS A 80 3.36 -12.67 15.46
C CYS A 80 3.41 -12.41 13.95
N TYR A 81 4.36 -13.01 13.22
CA TYR A 81 4.52 -12.86 11.78
C TYR A 81 4.41 -14.23 11.10
N GLN A 82 3.53 -14.35 10.13
CA GLN A 82 3.31 -15.59 9.39
C GLN A 82 3.48 -15.36 7.90
N PRO A 83 4.30 -16.16 7.22
CA PRO A 83 4.45 -16.07 5.78
C PRO A 83 3.40 -16.92 5.08
N PHE A 84 2.94 -16.50 3.90
CA PHE A 84 2.08 -17.33 3.03
C PHE A 84 2.45 -17.14 1.55
N ALA A 85 2.07 -18.10 0.70
CA ALA A 85 2.31 -17.98 -0.74
C ALA A 85 1.33 -16.99 -1.35
N ALA A 86 1.84 -15.86 -1.86
CA ALA A 86 1.03 -14.84 -2.50
C ALA A 86 0.95 -15.01 -4.02
N PHE A 87 -0.21 -14.70 -4.58
CA PHE A 87 -0.38 -14.42 -5.99
C PHE A 87 0.17 -13.02 -6.30
N GLY A 88 0.84 -12.90 -7.44
CA GLY A 88 1.55 -11.68 -7.84
C GLY A 88 3.06 -11.89 -7.97
N PHE A 89 3.80 -10.78 -8.02
CA PHE A 89 5.23 -10.73 -8.36
C PHE A 89 6.09 -9.93 -7.37
N HIS A 90 5.49 -9.43 -6.29
CA HIS A 90 6.20 -8.72 -5.23
C HIS A 90 5.55 -9.06 -3.88
N PRO A 91 6.31 -9.01 -2.77
CA PRO A 91 5.76 -9.22 -1.45
C PRO A 91 4.66 -8.21 -1.10
N VAL A 92 3.70 -8.66 -0.31
CA VAL A 92 2.58 -7.85 0.20
C VAL A 92 2.38 -8.17 1.68
N SER A 93 1.85 -7.24 2.45
CA SER A 93 1.60 -7.49 3.88
C SER A 93 0.34 -6.84 4.42
N ALA A 94 -0.19 -7.44 5.48
CA ALA A 94 -1.24 -6.87 6.30
C ALA A 94 -1.20 -7.45 7.70
N GLY A 95 -1.57 -6.63 8.69
CA GLY A 95 -1.75 -7.08 10.05
C GLY A 95 -1.29 -6.05 11.05
N ILE A 96 -1.42 -6.39 12.33
CA ILE A 96 -0.90 -5.58 13.43
C ILE A 96 -0.18 -6.56 14.38
N PRO A 97 1.16 -6.51 14.48
CA PRO A 97 1.91 -7.57 15.17
C PRO A 97 1.54 -7.79 16.64
N TRP A 98 1.03 -6.75 17.32
CA TRP A 98 0.64 -6.82 18.73
C TRP A 98 -0.83 -7.23 18.94
N LEU A 99 -1.60 -7.47 17.88
CA LEU A 99 -2.93 -8.07 17.98
C LEU A 99 -2.85 -9.60 17.95
N PRO A 100 -3.85 -10.31 18.50
CA PRO A 100 -3.88 -11.78 18.49
C PRO A 100 -3.82 -12.41 17.09
N ALA A 101 -4.38 -11.74 16.07
CA ALA A 101 -4.31 -12.20 14.68
C ALA A 101 -2.92 -12.02 14.04
N GLY A 102 -2.01 -11.29 14.70
CA GLY A 102 -0.65 -11.06 14.24
C GLY A 102 -0.57 -10.33 12.90
N SER A 103 0.40 -10.71 12.09
CA SER A 103 0.64 -10.13 10.77
C SER A 103 1.02 -11.18 9.74
N LEU A 104 0.55 -10.95 8.52
CA LEU A 104 0.79 -11.83 7.38
C LEU A 104 1.70 -11.14 6.37
N VAL A 105 2.67 -11.90 5.86
CA VAL A 105 3.54 -11.47 4.76
C VAL A 105 3.39 -12.47 3.61
N GLY A 106 2.81 -12.01 2.52
CA GLY A 106 2.64 -12.76 1.30
C GLY A 106 3.92 -12.73 0.48
N ILE A 107 4.52 -13.89 0.21
CA ILE A 107 5.74 -14.02 -0.58
C ILE A 107 5.38 -14.65 -1.93
N PRO A 108 5.74 -14.01 -3.06
CA PRO A 108 5.33 -14.48 -4.36
C PRO A 108 6.21 -15.65 -4.82
N ALA A 109 5.62 -16.63 -5.52
CA ALA A 109 6.33 -17.86 -5.88
C ALA A 109 7.50 -17.65 -6.87
N ASN A 110 7.59 -16.52 -7.57
CA ASN A 110 8.74 -16.21 -8.43
C ASN A 110 10.05 -16.09 -7.63
N PHE A 111 9.98 -15.92 -6.30
CA PHE A 111 11.18 -15.93 -5.45
C PHE A 111 11.81 -17.33 -5.31
N ASN A 112 11.08 -18.40 -5.67
CA ASN A 112 11.68 -19.73 -5.78
C ASN A 112 12.64 -19.86 -6.96
N SER A 113 12.44 -19.07 -8.02
CA SER A 113 13.25 -19.19 -9.22
C SER A 113 14.70 -18.79 -9.00
N THR A 114 15.62 -19.51 -9.64
CA THR A 114 17.05 -19.19 -9.73
C THR A 114 17.43 -18.93 -11.19
N ALA A 115 18.69 -18.59 -11.45
CA ALA A 115 19.18 -18.40 -12.81
C ALA A 115 19.08 -19.71 -13.63
N GLU A 116 19.29 -20.83 -12.95
CA GLU A 116 19.28 -22.21 -13.45
C GLU A 116 17.86 -22.81 -13.48
N ASP A 117 17.04 -22.53 -12.46
CA ASP A 117 15.66 -23.02 -12.36
C ASP A 117 14.64 -21.87 -12.44
N ARG A 118 14.11 -21.64 -13.64
CA ARG A 118 13.16 -20.57 -13.91
C ARG A 118 11.70 -21.02 -13.82
N GLN A 119 11.44 -22.25 -13.37
CA GLN A 119 10.11 -22.88 -13.38
C GLN A 119 9.07 -22.10 -12.56
N GLY A 120 9.48 -21.48 -11.45
CA GLY A 120 8.60 -20.63 -10.63
C GLY A 120 7.99 -19.42 -11.36
N ILE A 121 8.56 -19.02 -12.50
CA ILE A 121 8.06 -17.95 -13.37
C ILE A 121 7.34 -18.54 -14.58
N VAL A 122 7.97 -19.49 -15.29
CA VAL A 122 7.46 -19.97 -16.60
C VAL A 122 6.32 -20.98 -16.49
N ASN A 123 6.21 -21.73 -15.40
CA ASN A 123 5.13 -22.71 -15.21
C ASN A 123 3.80 -22.04 -14.81
N ARG A 124 3.75 -20.71 -14.79
CA ARG A 124 2.55 -19.93 -14.51
C ARG A 124 1.99 -19.36 -15.80
N VAL A 125 0.70 -19.59 -16.03
CA VAL A 125 -0.03 -18.95 -17.11
C VAL A 125 -0.18 -17.46 -16.77
N VAL A 126 0.64 -16.63 -17.41
CA VAL A 126 0.55 -15.17 -17.30
C VAL A 126 -0.20 -14.68 -18.53
N VAL A 127 -1.41 -14.16 -18.32
CA VAL A 127 -2.25 -13.62 -19.40
C VAL A 127 -2.19 -12.11 -19.40
N ILE A 128 -1.82 -11.51 -20.53
CA ILE A 128 -1.78 -10.07 -20.75
C ILE A 128 -2.63 -9.76 -21.99
N ASN A 129 -3.61 -8.86 -21.86
CA ASN A 129 -4.59 -8.56 -22.92
C ASN A 129 -5.29 -9.81 -23.48
N GLY A 130 -5.63 -10.78 -22.62
CA GLY A 130 -6.30 -12.02 -23.03
C GLY A 130 -5.41 -13.01 -23.78
N LYS A 131 -4.10 -12.74 -23.89
CA LYS A 131 -3.13 -13.64 -24.52
C LYS A 131 -2.10 -14.10 -23.49
N GLU A 132 -1.74 -15.37 -23.54
CA GLU A 132 -0.63 -15.88 -22.75
C GLU A 132 0.68 -15.21 -23.20
N VAL A 133 1.53 -14.91 -22.23
CA VAL A 133 2.86 -14.36 -22.49
C VAL A 133 3.71 -15.43 -23.16
N ASP A 134 4.16 -15.15 -24.37
CA ASP A 134 5.22 -15.92 -25.01
C ASP A 134 6.56 -15.60 -24.31
N TRP A 135 7.04 -16.54 -23.49
CA TRP A 135 8.26 -16.41 -22.71
C TRP A 135 9.54 -16.39 -23.54
N GLU A 136 9.48 -16.83 -24.80
CA GLU A 136 10.62 -16.86 -25.73
C GLU A 136 10.67 -15.61 -26.62
N SER A 137 9.58 -14.83 -26.67
CA SER A 137 9.58 -13.51 -27.29
C SER A 137 10.56 -12.55 -26.60
N LYS A 138 11.02 -11.52 -27.33
CA LYS A 138 11.89 -10.47 -26.77
C LYS A 138 11.31 -9.84 -25.49
N GLN A 139 10.01 -9.55 -25.49
CA GLN A 139 9.32 -8.97 -24.35
C GLN A 139 9.10 -10.00 -23.23
N GLY A 140 8.84 -11.26 -23.57
CA GLY A 140 8.75 -12.36 -22.62
C GLY A 140 10.06 -12.59 -21.87
N LEU A 141 11.19 -12.61 -22.57
CA LEU A 141 12.53 -12.71 -21.99
C LEU A 141 12.83 -11.53 -21.07
N ALA A 142 12.51 -10.29 -21.50
CA ALA A 142 12.68 -9.11 -20.67
C ALA A 142 11.79 -9.15 -19.41
N LEU A 143 10.56 -9.65 -19.52
CA LEU A 143 9.67 -9.82 -18.37
C LEU A 143 10.20 -10.90 -17.42
N LYS A 144 10.62 -12.04 -17.95
CA LYS A 144 11.22 -13.16 -17.21
C LYS A 144 12.44 -12.69 -16.41
N GLU A 145 13.32 -11.92 -17.04
CA GLU A 145 14.48 -11.33 -16.37
C GLU A 145 14.09 -10.34 -15.26
N ALA A 146 13.07 -9.51 -15.49
CA ALA A 146 12.58 -8.56 -14.50
C ALA A 146 11.86 -9.20 -13.30
N LEU A 147 11.46 -10.48 -13.42
CA LEU A 147 10.81 -11.25 -12.36
C LEU A 147 11.77 -12.13 -11.55
N MET A 148 13.03 -12.24 -12.00
CA MET A 148 14.10 -12.91 -11.27
C MET A 148 14.82 -11.91 -10.36
N PHE A 149 14.87 -12.23 -9.08
CA PHE A 149 15.49 -11.41 -8.03
C PHE A 149 16.63 -12.18 -7.37
N SER A 150 17.75 -11.51 -7.12
CA SER A 150 18.83 -12.03 -6.28
C SER A 150 18.37 -12.33 -4.85
N PRO A 151 19.09 -13.19 -4.10
CA PRO A 151 18.80 -13.41 -2.68
C PRO A 151 18.74 -12.11 -1.87
N GLU A 152 19.62 -11.15 -2.15
CA GLU A 152 19.67 -9.85 -1.47
C GLU A 152 18.42 -9.02 -1.78
N ALA A 153 17.98 -9.00 -3.03
CA ALA A 153 16.76 -8.30 -3.43
C ALA A 153 15.50 -8.93 -2.81
N GLN A 154 15.48 -10.27 -2.69
CA GLN A 154 14.39 -10.97 -2.01
C GLN A 154 14.36 -10.64 -0.50
N LYS A 155 15.52 -10.66 0.17
CA LYS A 155 15.65 -10.25 1.58
C LYS A 155 15.14 -8.83 1.79
N PHE A 156 15.60 -7.88 0.99
CA PHE A 156 15.13 -6.49 1.06
C PHE A 156 13.61 -6.37 0.87
N ALA A 157 13.07 -7.04 -0.15
CA ALA A 157 11.66 -6.98 -0.49
C ALA A 157 10.76 -7.51 0.65
N ILE A 158 11.22 -8.53 1.39
CA ILE A 158 10.52 -9.06 2.55
C ILE A 158 10.72 -8.14 3.77
N ALA A 159 11.93 -7.65 4.01
CA ALA A 159 12.24 -6.78 5.15
C ALA A 159 11.43 -5.49 5.16
N ARG A 160 11.26 -4.83 4.00
CA ARG A 160 10.45 -3.60 3.92
C ARG A 160 9.00 -3.81 4.34
N GLU A 161 8.42 -4.97 4.07
CA GLU A 161 7.07 -5.33 4.49
C GLU A 161 7.01 -5.61 6.00
N ILE A 162 7.98 -6.35 6.55
CA ILE A 162 8.08 -6.59 8.00
C ILE A 162 8.27 -5.28 8.76
N VAL A 163 9.15 -4.40 8.29
CA VAL A 163 9.40 -3.08 8.89
C VAL A 163 8.16 -2.20 8.84
N TYR A 164 7.41 -2.25 7.74
CA TYR A 164 6.13 -1.54 7.59
C TYR A 164 5.15 -1.96 8.70
N LEU A 165 4.97 -3.26 8.90
CA LEU A 165 4.13 -3.83 9.96
C LEU A 165 4.63 -3.49 11.37
N GLN A 166 5.92 -3.73 11.63
CA GLN A 166 6.56 -3.49 12.94
C GLN A 166 6.48 -2.01 13.36
N SER A 167 6.47 -1.09 12.39
CA SER A 167 6.39 0.36 12.65
C SER A 167 4.96 0.87 12.88
N ASN A 168 3.96 -0.03 13.03
CA ASN A 168 2.54 0.30 13.15
C ASN A 168 1.98 1.14 11.99
N SER A 169 2.61 1.03 10.81
CA SER A 169 2.24 1.81 9.63
C SER A 169 0.76 1.63 9.21
N PRO A 170 0.17 0.41 9.28
CA PRO A 170 -1.27 0.21 9.09
C PRO A 170 -2.16 1.13 9.95
N ALA A 171 -1.86 1.24 11.25
CA ALA A 171 -2.64 2.06 12.17
C ALA A 171 -2.44 3.56 11.92
N VAL A 172 -1.19 3.98 11.64
CA VAL A 172 -0.88 5.37 11.28
C VAL A 172 -1.63 5.79 10.02
N TYR A 173 -1.64 4.92 9.00
CA TYR A 173 -2.34 5.18 7.75
C TYR A 173 -3.86 5.22 7.93
N ALA A 174 -4.43 4.30 8.71
CA ALA A 174 -5.86 4.27 9.03
C ALA A 174 -6.34 5.47 9.87
N ALA A 175 -5.43 6.14 10.60
CA ALA A 175 -5.74 7.33 11.39
C ALA A 175 -5.88 8.61 10.55
N VAL A 176 -5.43 8.63 9.28
CA VAL A 176 -5.50 9.84 8.45
C VAL A 176 -6.94 10.28 8.15
N PRO A 177 -7.85 9.40 7.65
CA PRO A 177 -9.23 9.80 7.39
C PRO A 177 -9.96 10.43 8.60
N PRO A 178 -9.98 9.83 9.81
CA PRO A 178 -10.65 10.45 10.95
C PRO A 178 -9.97 11.73 11.42
N ALA A 179 -8.63 11.83 11.35
CA ALA A 179 -7.91 13.05 11.70
C ALA A 179 -8.30 14.22 10.76
N CYS A 180 -8.35 13.98 9.45
CA CYS A 180 -8.76 14.98 8.47
C CYS A 180 -10.23 15.37 8.62
N LEU A 181 -11.13 14.40 8.87
CA LEU A 181 -12.55 14.66 9.11
C LEU A 181 -12.74 15.54 10.35
N ALA A 182 -12.15 15.15 11.49
CA ALA A 182 -12.22 15.91 12.72
C ALA A 182 -11.63 17.31 12.55
N GLY A 183 -10.44 17.43 11.95
CA GLY A 183 -9.81 18.71 11.66
C GLY A 183 -10.69 19.63 10.81
N THR A 184 -11.32 19.08 9.77
CA THR A 184 -12.23 19.84 8.89
C THR A 184 -13.47 20.32 9.65
N CYS A 185 -14.12 19.44 10.43
CA CYS A 185 -15.31 19.80 11.19
C CYS A 185 -15.02 20.84 12.28
N LEU A 186 -13.93 20.67 13.03
CA LEU A 186 -13.53 21.59 14.10
C LEU A 186 -13.13 22.95 13.54
N SER A 187 -12.30 22.98 12.49
CA SER A 187 -11.91 24.24 11.81
C SER A 187 -13.13 24.95 11.23
N GLY A 188 -14.05 24.19 10.63
CA GLY A 188 -15.30 24.71 10.10
C GLY A 188 -16.11 25.45 11.17
N VAL A 189 -16.25 24.89 12.37
CA VAL A 189 -16.94 25.52 13.50
C VAL A 189 -16.17 26.75 14.01
N ALA A 190 -14.88 26.61 14.28
CA ALA A 190 -14.07 27.68 14.86
C ALA A 190 -14.02 28.93 13.97
N ILE A 191 -13.74 28.76 12.67
CA ILE A 191 -13.66 29.88 11.73
C ILE A 191 -15.04 30.54 11.53
N LYS A 192 -16.15 29.78 11.56
CA LYS A 192 -17.50 30.40 11.54
C LYS A 192 -17.77 31.26 12.76
N GLN A 193 -17.28 30.85 13.93
CA GLN A 193 -17.40 31.65 15.16
C GLN A 193 -16.55 32.92 15.05
N LEU A 194 -15.30 32.79 14.62
CA LEU A 194 -14.37 33.92 14.46
C LEU A 194 -14.87 34.96 13.46
N LEU A 195 -15.47 34.54 12.35
CA LEU A 195 -16.01 35.43 11.32
C LEU A 195 -17.43 35.93 11.60
N GLY A 196 -18.03 35.57 12.74
CA GLY A 196 -19.41 35.96 13.08
C GLY A 196 -20.47 35.40 12.12
N LEU A 197 -20.14 34.37 11.33
CA LEU A 197 -21.02 33.84 10.27
C LEU A 197 -22.31 33.20 10.80
N TYR A 198 -22.37 32.91 12.10
CA TYR A 198 -23.57 32.37 12.75
C TYR A 198 -24.75 33.36 12.79
N SER A 199 -24.48 34.65 12.93
CA SER A 199 -25.50 35.71 12.85
C SER A 199 -25.85 36.11 11.42
N GLY A 200 -25.08 35.64 10.43
CA GLY A 200 -25.25 35.99 9.02
C GLY A 200 -26.34 35.19 8.26
N PRO A 201 -26.64 35.62 7.01
CA PRO A 201 -27.62 34.96 6.15
C PRO A 201 -27.33 33.47 5.95
N ARG A 202 -28.38 32.65 5.86
CA ARG A 202 -28.26 31.18 5.72
C ARG A 202 -27.48 30.76 4.47
N VAL A 203 -27.57 31.54 3.39
CA VAL A 203 -26.88 31.27 2.11
C VAL A 203 -25.36 31.33 2.30
N PHE A 204 -24.83 32.36 2.95
CA PHE A 204 -23.39 32.47 3.21
C PHE A 204 -22.87 31.32 4.08
N ARG A 205 -23.64 30.89 5.09
CA ARG A 205 -23.31 29.71 5.89
C ARG A 205 -23.25 28.43 5.05
N GLY A 206 -24.18 28.28 4.11
CA GLY A 206 -24.21 27.15 3.17
C GLY A 206 -22.97 27.13 2.26
N ILE A 207 -22.69 28.25 1.59
CA ILE A 207 -21.51 28.41 0.71
C ILE A 207 -20.23 28.10 1.49
N TYR A 208 -20.07 28.70 2.68
CA TYR A 208 -18.91 28.49 3.52
C TYR A 208 -18.72 27.01 3.90
N ASN A 209 -19.79 26.30 4.31
CA ASN A 209 -19.69 24.89 4.66
C ASN A 209 -19.25 24.03 3.47
N ILE A 210 -19.74 24.33 2.26
CA ILE A 210 -19.32 23.64 1.04
C ILE A 210 -17.84 23.93 0.75
N THR A 211 -17.40 25.17 0.89
CA THR A 211 -15.99 25.56 0.70
C THR A 211 -15.08 24.83 1.69
N ILE A 212 -15.41 24.81 2.98
CA ILE A 212 -14.62 24.09 3.99
C ILE A 212 -14.61 22.59 3.72
N ALA A 213 -15.74 22.00 3.31
CA ALA A 213 -15.79 20.59 2.96
C ALA A 213 -14.88 20.27 1.76
N ALA A 214 -14.87 21.13 0.73
CA ALA A 214 -13.98 20.98 -0.42
C ALA A 214 -12.50 21.11 -0.04
N ILE A 215 -12.15 22.12 0.77
CA ILE A 215 -10.78 22.30 1.30
C ILE A 215 -10.38 21.10 2.16
N GLY A 216 -11.26 20.62 3.03
CA GLY A 216 -11.03 19.45 3.86
C GLY A 216 -10.80 18.17 3.04
N LEU A 217 -11.53 17.99 1.95
CA LEU A 217 -11.34 16.87 1.02
C LEU A 217 -9.99 16.93 0.31
N VAL A 218 -9.57 18.11 -0.16
CA VAL A 218 -8.24 18.32 -0.74
C VAL A 218 -7.15 18.06 0.30
N GLY A 219 -7.31 18.61 1.51
CA GLY A 219 -6.41 18.37 2.63
C GLY A 219 -6.30 16.90 3.00
N TYR A 220 -7.41 16.15 2.96
CA TYR A 220 -7.40 14.70 3.14
C TYR A 220 -6.57 14.00 2.07
N PHE A 221 -6.75 14.31 0.79
CA PHE A 221 -5.96 13.68 -0.27
C PHE A 221 -4.46 13.95 -0.12
N LEU A 222 -4.09 15.19 0.18
CA LEU A 222 -2.69 15.58 0.40
C LEU A 222 -2.09 14.88 1.64
N ALA A 223 -2.80 14.90 2.77
CA ALA A 223 -2.33 14.25 3.99
C ALA A 223 -2.20 12.72 3.81
N TYR A 224 -3.17 12.10 3.16
CA TYR A 224 -3.16 10.66 2.91
C TYR A 224 -2.01 10.24 1.99
N ASP A 225 -1.80 10.96 0.89
CA ASP A 225 -0.71 10.66 -0.04
C ASP A 225 0.66 10.95 0.63
N ALA A 226 0.79 12.06 1.38
CA ALA A 226 2.01 12.41 2.11
C ALA A 226 2.37 11.37 3.20
N VAL A 227 1.40 10.92 4.00
CA VAL A 227 1.62 9.87 5.00
C VAL A 227 2.00 8.57 4.31
N SER A 228 1.33 8.18 3.22
CA SER A 228 1.70 6.99 2.46
C SER A 228 3.15 7.04 1.98
N HIS A 229 3.58 8.17 1.39
CA HIS A 229 4.94 8.34 0.90
C HIS A 229 5.95 8.29 2.05
N ALA A 230 5.64 8.94 3.17
CA ALA A 230 6.50 8.92 4.35
C ALA A 230 6.68 7.50 4.90
N LEU A 231 5.61 6.70 4.94
CA LEU A 231 5.66 5.30 5.36
C LEU A 231 6.45 4.44 4.37
N ASP A 232 6.24 4.64 3.06
CA ASP A 232 7.00 3.99 1.99
C ASP A 232 8.51 4.22 2.15
N TYR A 233 8.94 5.49 2.23
CA TYR A 233 10.35 5.84 2.38
C TYR A 233 10.93 5.37 3.72
N ARG A 234 10.15 5.42 4.80
CA ARG A 234 10.60 4.97 6.12
C ARG A 234 10.87 3.47 6.12
N SER A 235 9.97 2.68 5.56
CA SER A 235 10.13 1.22 5.49
C SER A 235 11.33 0.83 4.63
N ASP A 236 11.48 1.45 3.46
CA ASP A 236 12.62 1.16 2.58
C ASP A 236 13.95 1.59 3.19
N ARG A 237 14.01 2.79 3.78
CA ARG A 237 15.22 3.29 4.43
C ARG A 237 15.65 2.33 5.53
N LYS A 238 14.74 1.97 6.42
CA LYS A 238 15.02 1.05 7.53
C LYS A 238 15.47 -0.33 7.05
N ALA A 239 14.80 -0.89 6.03
CA ALA A 239 15.20 -2.17 5.44
C ALA A 239 16.59 -2.08 4.80
N ALA A 240 16.86 -1.03 4.03
CA ALA A 240 18.16 -0.82 3.39
C ALA A 240 19.30 -0.61 4.41
N THR A 241 19.02 0.00 5.58
CA THR A 241 20.03 0.25 6.62
C THR A 241 20.37 -0.98 7.45
N ILE A 242 19.71 -2.14 7.25
CA ILE A 242 20.04 -3.38 7.97
C ILE A 242 21.48 -3.81 7.65
N SER A 243 21.86 -3.81 6.37
CA SER A 243 23.22 -4.07 5.92
C SER A 243 23.45 -3.55 4.50
N LYS A 244 24.72 -3.52 4.05
CA LYS A 244 25.06 -3.17 2.66
C LYS A 244 24.43 -4.13 1.64
N ASP A 245 24.19 -5.39 2.01
CA ASP A 245 23.54 -6.37 1.14
C ASP A 245 22.05 -6.04 0.97
N TYR A 246 21.36 -5.65 2.05
CA TYR A 246 19.98 -5.17 1.97
C TYR A 246 19.86 -3.90 1.11
N ALA A 247 20.79 -2.95 1.25
CA ALA A 247 20.80 -1.76 0.40
C ALA A 247 21.03 -2.11 -1.08
N ARG A 248 21.99 -3.00 -1.40
CA ARG A 248 22.23 -3.48 -2.77
C ARG A 248 21.00 -4.18 -3.34
N GLY A 249 20.41 -5.09 -2.56
CA GLY A 249 19.19 -5.78 -2.90
C GLY A 249 18.02 -4.82 -3.14
N GLY A 250 17.93 -3.74 -2.37
CA GLY A 250 16.88 -2.73 -2.55
C GLY A 250 16.98 -1.93 -3.83
N VAL A 251 18.21 -1.60 -4.27
CA VAL A 251 18.42 -0.97 -5.59
C VAL A 251 17.97 -1.92 -6.70
N GLU A 252 18.44 -3.17 -6.67
CA GLU A 252 18.05 -4.19 -7.65
C GLU A 252 16.54 -4.41 -7.67
N PHE A 253 15.91 -4.54 -6.50
CA PHE A 253 14.48 -4.76 -6.37
C PHE A 253 13.66 -3.69 -7.12
N TYR A 254 13.99 -2.40 -6.93
CA TYR A 254 13.29 -1.34 -7.64
C TYR A 254 13.64 -1.26 -9.11
N ASP A 255 14.88 -1.52 -9.51
CA ASP A 255 15.25 -1.59 -10.93
C ASP A 255 14.49 -2.71 -11.66
N LYS A 256 14.32 -3.88 -11.01
CA LYS A 256 13.51 -4.99 -11.51
C LYS A 256 12.02 -4.62 -11.60
N ILE A 257 11.45 -3.95 -10.60
CA ILE A 257 10.07 -3.43 -10.67
C ILE A 257 9.90 -2.43 -11.82
N LEU A 258 10.81 -1.48 -11.96
CA LEU A 258 10.77 -0.47 -13.03
C LEU A 258 10.89 -1.14 -14.40
N SER A 259 11.81 -2.11 -14.55
CA SER A 259 11.97 -2.90 -15.77
C SER A 259 10.70 -3.68 -16.12
N ARG A 260 10.14 -4.41 -15.14
CA ARG A 260 8.88 -5.14 -15.30
C ARG A 260 7.76 -4.21 -15.77
N ASN A 261 7.62 -3.05 -15.15
CA ASN A 261 6.57 -2.09 -15.47
C ASN A 261 6.74 -1.51 -16.89
N ARG A 262 7.98 -1.25 -17.35
CA ARG A 262 8.24 -0.85 -18.74
C ARG A 262 7.89 -1.94 -19.73
N THR A 263 8.23 -3.19 -19.42
CA THR A 263 7.86 -4.35 -20.27
C THR A 263 6.35 -4.53 -20.32
N LEU A 264 5.65 -4.42 -19.18
CA LEU A 264 4.19 -4.45 -19.12
C LEU A 264 3.56 -3.28 -19.87
N ARG A 265 4.15 -2.07 -19.83
CA ARG A 265 3.71 -0.93 -20.65
C ARG A 265 3.66 -1.30 -22.13
N ALA A 266 4.72 -1.96 -22.63
CA ALA A 266 4.81 -2.38 -24.02
C ALA A 266 3.82 -3.52 -24.34
N LEU A 267 3.78 -4.56 -23.51
CA LEU A 267 2.91 -5.74 -23.71
C LEU A 267 1.41 -5.39 -23.67
N LEU A 268 1.01 -4.44 -22.83
CA LEU A 268 -0.38 -3.97 -22.73
C LEU A 268 -0.76 -2.93 -23.79
N GLY A 269 0.19 -2.44 -24.59
CA GLY A 269 -0.03 -1.38 -25.58
C GLY A 269 -0.67 -0.13 -24.96
N LYS A 270 -1.73 0.39 -25.60
CA LYS A 270 -2.44 1.61 -25.16
C LYS A 270 -2.98 1.55 -23.73
N GLN A 271 -3.32 0.37 -23.23
CA GLN A 271 -3.73 0.22 -21.83
C GLN A 271 -2.54 0.37 -20.89
N GLY A 272 -1.40 -0.23 -21.25
CA GLY A 272 -0.15 -0.09 -20.51
C GLY A 272 0.30 1.35 -20.43
N GLU A 273 0.14 2.12 -21.51
CA GLU A 273 0.51 3.52 -21.56
C GLU A 273 -0.23 4.41 -20.55
N LYS A 274 -1.45 4.01 -20.15
CA LYS A 274 -2.27 4.70 -19.16
C LYS A 274 -1.89 4.35 -17.72
N ILE A 275 -1.24 3.20 -17.51
CA ILE A 275 -0.93 2.65 -16.18
C ILE A 275 0.52 2.93 -15.78
N TYR A 276 1.45 2.78 -16.73
CA TYR A 276 2.89 2.84 -16.47
C TYR A 276 3.51 4.01 -17.22
N ALA A 277 4.25 4.88 -16.55
CA ALA A 277 5.07 5.90 -17.18
C ALA A 277 6.24 5.28 -17.97
N PRO A 278 6.83 5.99 -18.96
CA PRO A 278 8.01 5.51 -19.69
C PRO A 278 9.18 5.12 -18.79
N SER A 279 9.31 5.76 -17.62
CA SER A 279 10.32 5.42 -16.61
C SER A 279 10.08 4.06 -15.92
N GLY A 280 8.86 3.54 -15.94
CA GLY A 280 8.42 2.37 -15.17
C GLY A 280 7.65 2.71 -13.88
N ASN A 281 7.52 3.99 -13.53
CA ASN A 281 6.64 4.42 -12.44
C ASN A 281 5.17 4.20 -12.79
N LEU A 282 4.30 4.18 -11.79
CA LEU A 282 2.85 4.16 -12.00
C LEU A 282 2.34 5.57 -12.33
N PHE A 283 1.42 5.67 -13.28
CA PHE A 283 0.65 6.90 -13.48
C PHE A 283 -0.45 7.01 -12.42
N PRO A 284 -0.85 8.25 -12.06
CA PRO A 284 -1.99 8.48 -11.17
C PRO A 284 -3.26 7.83 -11.76
N ARG A 285 -3.81 6.81 -11.09
CA ARG A 285 -5.07 6.15 -11.49
C ARG A 285 -6.27 7.09 -11.39
N TYR A 286 -6.16 8.13 -10.56
CA TYR A 286 -7.12 9.23 -10.41
C TYR A 286 -6.35 10.52 -10.70
N TRP A 287 -6.88 11.42 -11.53
CA TRP A 287 -6.22 12.54 -12.22
C TRP A 287 -5.01 13.22 -11.55
N PHE A 288 -4.94 13.27 -10.21
CA PHE A 288 -3.86 13.94 -9.47
C PHE A 288 -3.31 13.17 -8.26
N ARG A 289 -3.72 11.91 -8.00
CA ARG A 289 -3.35 11.17 -6.78
C ARG A 289 -2.26 10.13 -7.01
N LEU A 290 -1.14 10.29 -6.32
CA LEU A 290 -0.07 9.30 -6.23
C LEU A 290 -0.12 8.67 -4.84
N LYS A 291 -0.87 7.57 -4.71
CA LYS A 291 -1.03 6.90 -3.40
C LYS A 291 0.27 6.36 -2.82
N HIS A 292 1.31 6.16 -3.63
CA HIS A 292 2.61 5.63 -3.19
C HIS A 292 3.73 6.46 -3.76
N ALA A 293 4.87 6.46 -3.06
CA ALA A 293 6.06 7.16 -3.52
C ALA A 293 6.54 6.55 -4.86
N PRO A 294 6.99 7.37 -5.83
CA PRO A 294 7.50 6.87 -7.11
C PRO A 294 8.66 5.89 -6.91
N TYR A 295 8.64 4.74 -7.60
CA TYR A 295 9.66 3.70 -7.49
C TYR A 295 11.07 4.21 -7.83
N THR A 296 11.20 5.12 -8.79
CA THR A 296 12.49 5.79 -9.07
C THR A 296 13.04 6.54 -7.86
N SER A 297 12.18 7.28 -7.15
CA SER A 297 12.61 8.06 -5.98
C SER A 297 13.01 7.15 -4.82
N ARG A 298 12.25 6.06 -4.61
CA ARG A 298 12.54 5.03 -3.60
C ARG A 298 13.85 4.31 -3.88
N ARG A 299 14.13 3.96 -5.14
CA ARG A 299 15.42 3.42 -5.57
C ARG A 299 16.56 4.39 -5.28
N ASP A 300 16.42 5.65 -5.69
CA ASP A 300 17.47 6.65 -5.57
C ASP A 300 17.79 6.96 -4.10
N LEU A 301 16.78 6.94 -3.22
CA LEU A 301 16.96 6.98 -1.77
C LEU A 301 17.88 5.85 -1.28
N ILE A 302 17.61 4.61 -1.68
CA ILE A 302 18.39 3.44 -1.24
C ILE A 302 19.80 3.47 -1.83
N PHE A 303 19.91 3.87 -3.09
CA PHE A 303 21.20 4.02 -3.76
C PHE A 303 22.09 5.04 -3.04
N ASN A 304 21.53 6.13 -2.54
CA ASN A 304 22.25 7.09 -1.72
C ASN A 304 22.71 6.47 -0.38
N ILE A 305 21.88 5.64 0.27
CA ILE A 305 22.27 4.90 1.49
C ILE A 305 23.45 3.97 1.21
N LEU A 306 23.42 3.24 0.09
CA LEU A 306 24.48 2.30 -0.31
C LEU A 306 25.84 2.99 -0.55
N ARG A 307 25.82 4.25 -0.95
CA ARG A 307 27.02 5.06 -1.22
C ARG A 307 27.67 5.66 0.03
N VAL A 308 26.96 5.67 1.17
CA VAL A 308 27.55 6.14 2.43
C VAL A 308 28.60 5.11 2.89
N PRO A 309 29.84 5.53 3.19
CA PRO A 309 30.94 4.62 3.54
C PRO A 309 30.63 3.75 4.76
#